data_AF-A0A350P1T1-F1
#
_entry.id   AF-A0A350P1T1-F1
#
_cell.length_a   1.000
_cell.length_b   1.000
_cell.length_c   1.000
_cell.angle_alpha   90.00
_cell.angle_beta   90.00
_cell.angle_gamma   90.00
#
_symmetry.space_group_name_H-M   'P 1'
#
loop_
_entity.id
_entity.type
_entity.pdbx_description
1 polymer ?
#
loop_
_entity_poly.entity_id
_entity_poly.type
_entity_poly.pdbx_seq_one_letter_code
_entity_poly.pdbx_strand_id
1 'polypeptide(L)'
;MASTIDVAFIKQFESEVHMAYQRMGSKLRNTVRMANNVTGSTVRFQKIGTGVASTKSRNGNVTPMELVHTQVEATMEDFYAAEYIDKLDELKININERQAVAMSAAAALGRKT
;
A
#
# COMPACT_ATOMS: atom_id res chain seq x y z
N MET A 1 -7.46 36.87 18.24
CA MET A 1 -6.45 35.80 18.14
C MET A 1 -7.15 34.48 18.48
N ALA A 2 -7.26 33.56 17.52
CA ALA A 2 -7.92 32.28 17.74
C ALA A 2 -6.93 31.32 18.44
N SER A 3 -7.12 31.09 19.73
CA SER A 3 -6.23 30.31 20.61
C SER A 3 -6.19 28.80 20.33
N THR A 4 -6.95 28.32 19.35
CA THR A 4 -7.03 26.89 18.96
C THR A 4 -6.64 26.63 17.51
N ILE A 5 -6.15 27.66 16.79
CA ILE A 5 -5.84 27.53 15.37
C ILE A 5 -4.75 26.49 15.10
N ASP A 6 -3.80 26.34 16.03
CA ASP A 6 -2.74 25.33 15.94
C ASP A 6 -3.31 23.90 15.99
N VAL A 7 -4.35 23.65 16.78
CA VAL A 7 -5.02 22.35 16.88
C VAL A 7 -5.77 22.02 15.58
N ALA A 8 -6.43 23.02 14.99
CA ALA A 8 -7.12 22.85 13.71
C ALA A 8 -6.12 22.61 12.56
N PHE A 9 -4.99 23.33 12.56
CA PHE A 9 -3.98 23.24 11.52
C PHE A 9 -3.28 21.87 11.51
N ILE A 10 -2.92 21.34 12.68
CA ILE A 10 -2.29 20.00 12.78
C ILE A 10 -3.22 18.91 12.22
N LYS A 11 -4.51 18.97 12.58
CA LYS A 11 -5.53 18.02 12.08
C LYS A 11 -5.75 18.14 10.57
N GLN A 12 -5.68 19.36 10.02
CA GLN A 12 -5.80 19.58 8.58
C GLN A 12 -4.63 18.95 7.81
N PHE A 13 -3.39 19.16 8.28
CA PHE A 13 -2.21 18.60 7.63
C PHE A 13 -2.23 17.06 7.60
N GLU A 14 -2.60 16.43 8.72
CA GLU A 14 -2.76 14.97 8.80
C GLU A 14 -3.79 14.45 7.77
N SER A 15 -4.95 15.11 7.68
CA SER A 15 -5.98 14.79 6.69
C SER A 15 -5.47 14.94 5.25
N GLU A 16 -4.71 16.01 4.95
CA GLU A 16 -4.12 16.24 3.64
C GLU A 16 -3.10 15.15 3.25
N VAL A 17 -2.27 14.70 4.20
CA VAL A 17 -1.33 13.59 3.99
C VAL A 17 -2.07 12.29 3.70
N HIS A 18 -3.12 11.97 4.47
CA HIS A 18 -3.95 10.79 4.22
C HIS A 18 -4.63 10.84 2.85
N MET A 19 -5.19 11.99 2.49
CA MET A 19 -5.82 12.19 1.18
C MET A 19 -4.81 12.09 0.03
N ALA A 20 -3.61 12.66 0.18
CA ALA A 20 -2.55 12.56 -0.82
C ALA A 20 -2.08 11.12 -0.99
N TYR A 21 -1.88 10.40 0.11
CA TYR A 21 -1.48 8.99 0.09
C TYR A 21 -2.53 8.10 -0.58
N GLN A 22 -3.82 8.30 -0.28
CA GLN A 22 -4.91 7.57 -0.93
C GLN A 22 -5.00 7.87 -2.43
N ARG A 23 -4.77 9.13 -2.84
CA ARG A 23 -4.84 9.55 -4.26
C ARG A 23 -3.67 9.04 -5.09
N MET A 24 -2.45 9.12 -4.56
CA MET A 24 -1.26 8.68 -5.30
C MET A 24 -1.17 7.17 -5.36
N GLY A 25 -1.46 6.50 -4.24
CA GLY A 25 -1.53 5.05 -4.12
C GLY A 25 -0.27 4.33 -4.64
N SER A 26 -0.41 3.01 -4.78
CA SER A 26 0.61 2.17 -5.41
C SER A 26 0.16 1.81 -6.82
N LYS A 27 0.98 2.11 -7.83
CA LYS A 27 0.67 1.84 -9.24
C LYS A 27 0.48 0.35 -9.53
N LEU A 28 1.19 -0.51 -8.78
CA LEU A 28 1.14 -1.95 -8.95
C LEU A 28 0.03 -2.61 -8.12
N ARG A 29 -0.67 -1.87 -7.26
CA ARG A 29 -1.68 -2.45 -6.36
C ARG A 29 -2.77 -3.20 -7.10
N ASN A 30 -3.20 -2.69 -8.26
CA ASN A 30 -4.24 -3.33 -9.07
C ASN A 30 -3.71 -4.48 -9.95
N THR A 31 -2.39 -4.70 -10.01
CA THR A 31 -1.77 -5.76 -10.80
C THR A 31 -1.29 -6.93 -9.94
N VAL A 32 -1.49 -6.87 -8.63
CA VAL A 32 -1.07 -7.91 -7.67
C VAL A 32 -2.23 -8.34 -6.78
N ARG A 33 -2.11 -9.52 -6.16
CA ARG A 33 -3.07 -9.98 -5.15
C ARG A 33 -2.76 -9.29 -3.82
N MET A 34 -3.77 -8.66 -3.23
CA MET A 34 -3.66 -7.98 -1.94
C MET A 34 -4.40 -8.73 -0.84
N ALA A 35 -3.86 -8.64 0.37
CA ALA A 35 -4.53 -9.06 1.60
C ALA A 35 -4.67 -7.83 2.51
N ASN A 36 -5.90 -7.42 2.77
CA ASN A 36 -6.20 -6.27 3.62
C ASN A 36 -6.57 -6.76 5.03
N ASN A 37 -6.39 -5.90 6.04
CA ASN A 37 -6.77 -6.16 7.44
C ASN A 37 -6.13 -7.44 8.03
N VAL A 38 -4.85 -7.68 7.71
CA VAL A 38 -4.11 -8.82 8.26
C VAL A 38 -3.93 -8.63 9.76
N THR A 39 -4.49 -9.53 10.56
CA THR A 39 -4.26 -9.60 12.00
C THR A 39 -3.00 -10.43 12.27
N GLY A 40 -1.85 -9.77 12.33
CA GLY A 40 -0.54 -10.38 12.58
C GLY A 40 0.56 -9.83 11.67
N SER A 41 1.81 -10.22 11.92
CA SER A 41 2.97 -9.74 11.17
C SER A 41 3.25 -10.50 9.86
N THR A 42 2.47 -11.55 9.55
CA THR A 42 2.68 -12.39 8.37
C THR A 42 1.38 -12.77 7.70
N VAL A 43 1.34 -12.78 6.36
CA VAL A 43 0.24 -13.31 5.56
C VAL A 43 0.74 -14.36 4.57
N ARG A 44 -0.08 -15.40 4.33
CA ARG A 44 0.25 -16.48 3.40
C ARG A 44 -0.66 -16.43 2.18
N PHE A 45 -0.07 -16.45 1.00
CA PHE A 45 -0.77 -16.59 -0.27
C PHE A 45 -0.63 -18.00 -0.80
N GLN A 46 -1.78 -18.69 -0.94
CA GLN A 46 -1.82 -20.03 -1.53
C GLN A 46 -1.63 -19.95 -3.04
N LYS A 47 -0.70 -20.76 -3.55
CA LYS A 47 -0.39 -20.92 -4.97
C LYS A 47 -0.70 -22.36 -5.38
N ILE A 48 -1.66 -22.49 -6.29
CA ILE A 48 -2.03 -23.77 -6.91
C ILE A 48 -1.23 -23.89 -8.21
N GLY A 49 -0.70 -25.09 -8.47
CA GLY A 49 0.03 -25.41 -9.70
C GLY A 49 -0.81 -25.23 -10.96
N THR A 50 -0.16 -25.28 -12.12
CA THR A 50 -0.85 -25.23 -13.41
C THR A 50 -1.39 -26.60 -13.77
N GLY A 51 -2.58 -26.62 -14.33
CA GLY A 51 -3.24 -27.82 -14.80
C GLY A 51 -3.33 -27.91 -16.32
N VAL A 52 -3.33 -29.12 -16.88
CA VAL A 52 -3.59 -29.37 -18.31
C VAL A 52 -4.83 -30.24 -18.46
N ALA A 53 -5.73 -29.86 -19.36
CA ALA A 53 -6.94 -30.63 -19.65
C ALA A 53 -6.60 -31.88 -20.48
N SER A 54 -7.10 -33.04 -20.05
CA SER A 54 -6.96 -34.31 -20.77
C SER A 54 -8.29 -34.77 -21.35
N THR A 55 -8.25 -35.40 -22.52
CA THR A 55 -9.40 -36.12 -23.06
C THR A 55 -9.45 -37.55 -22.53
N LYS A 56 -10.62 -38.18 -22.61
CA LYS A 56 -10.79 -39.60 -22.31
C LYS A 56 -11.50 -40.32 -23.45
N SER A 57 -11.30 -41.63 -23.55
CA SER A 57 -12.07 -42.50 -24.44
C SER A 57 -13.53 -42.64 -23.96
N ARG A 58 -14.42 -43.07 -24.86
CA ARG A 58 -15.82 -43.38 -24.51
C ARG A 58 -15.81 -44.48 -23.45
N ASN A 59 -16.49 -44.21 -22.33
CA ASN A 59 -16.54 -45.07 -21.12
C ASN A 59 -15.21 -45.26 -20.37
N GLY A 60 -14.15 -44.52 -20.72
CA GLY A 60 -12.90 -44.51 -19.95
C GLY A 60 -12.99 -43.68 -18.66
N ASN A 61 -12.06 -43.90 -17.74
CA ASN A 61 -11.87 -43.04 -16.56
C ASN A 61 -11.04 -41.81 -16.94
N VAL A 62 -11.27 -40.69 -16.25
CA VAL A 62 -10.45 -39.48 -16.36
C VAL A 62 -9.40 -39.52 -15.26
N THR A 63 -8.13 -39.36 -15.62
CA THR A 63 -7.06 -39.24 -14.61
C THR A 63 -7.14 -37.86 -13.96
N PRO A 64 -7.18 -37.77 -12.61
CA PRO A 64 -7.10 -36.50 -11.90
C PRO A 64 -5.77 -35.78 -12.17
N MET A 65 -5.79 -34.46 -12.02
CA MET A 65 -4.66 -33.61 -12.40
C MET A 65 -3.56 -33.47 -11.34
N GLU A 66 -3.81 -33.90 -10.09
CA GLU A 66 -2.83 -33.88 -8.97
C GLU A 66 -2.01 -32.57 -8.89
N LEU A 67 -2.68 -31.42 -8.79
CA LEU A 67 -2.01 -30.12 -8.82
C LEU A 67 -1.18 -29.91 -7.54
N VAL A 68 0.06 -29.42 -7.71
CA VAL A 68 0.93 -29.11 -6.56
C VAL A 68 0.45 -27.84 -5.86
N HIS A 69 0.27 -27.92 -4.53
CA HIS A 69 -0.06 -26.77 -3.69
C HIS A 69 1.20 -26.25 -2.99
N THR A 70 1.49 -24.97 -3.15
CA THR A 70 2.58 -24.26 -2.48
C THR A 70 2.07 -22.97 -1.86
N GLN A 71 2.87 -22.35 -1.00
CA GLN A 71 2.51 -21.07 -0.39
C GLN A 71 3.68 -20.10 -0.44
N VAL A 72 3.36 -18.81 -0.57
CA VAL A 72 4.31 -17.71 -0.46
C VAL A 72 3.91 -16.88 0.76
N GLU A 73 4.87 -16.52 1.59
CA GLU A 73 4.65 -15.70 2.78
C GLU A 73 5.09 -14.26 2.52
N ALA A 74 4.36 -13.30 3.07
CA ALA A 74 4.73 -11.90 3.11
C ALA A 74 4.70 -11.41 4.57
N THR A 75 5.73 -10.67 4.96
CA THR A 75 5.89 -10.08 6.30
C THR A 75 5.50 -8.60 6.28
N MET A 76 4.90 -8.13 7.37
CA MET A 76 4.60 -6.72 7.59
C MET A 76 5.87 -6.02 8.08
N GLU A 77 6.23 -4.92 7.43
CA GLU A 77 7.37 -4.07 7.77
C GLU A 77 6.90 -2.62 7.95
N ASP A 78 7.49 -1.92 8.91
CA ASP A 78 7.19 -0.51 9.16
C ASP A 78 8.06 0.39 8.28
N PHE A 79 7.41 1.32 7.55
CA PHE A 79 8.10 2.30 6.71
C PHE A 79 7.76 3.73 7.15
N TYR A 80 8.79 4.58 7.20
CA TYR A 80 8.67 5.98 7.61
C TYR A 80 9.23 6.90 6.51
N ALA A 81 8.54 8.01 6.27
CA ALA A 81 8.98 9.08 5.38
C ALA A 81 8.91 10.41 6.15
N ALA A 82 9.97 10.71 6.90
CA ALA A 82 10.06 11.89 7.75
C ALA A 82 10.84 13.02 7.05
N GLU A 83 10.40 14.26 7.28
CA GLU A 83 11.04 15.49 6.80
C GLU A 83 10.90 16.58 7.86
N TYR A 84 11.92 17.41 8.04
CA TYR A 84 11.90 18.52 8.99
C TYR A 84 11.61 19.83 8.28
N ILE A 85 10.66 20.60 8.81
CA ILE A 85 10.29 21.92 8.28
C ILE A 85 10.45 22.94 9.41
N ASP A 86 11.28 23.96 9.18
CA ASP A 86 11.41 25.09 10.11
C ASP A 86 10.34 26.14 9.80
N LYS A 87 9.66 26.59 10.85
CA LYS A 87 8.62 27.61 10.76
C LYS A 87 9.15 28.96 10.31
N LEU A 88 10.40 29.30 10.66
CA LEU A 88 11.01 30.56 10.24
C LEU A 88 11.40 30.57 8.76
N ASP A 89 11.70 29.40 8.19
CA ASP A 89 12.01 29.27 6.77
C ASP A 89 10.73 29.22 5.92
N GLU A 90 9.65 28.64 6.45
CA GLU A 90 8.31 28.71 5.83
C GLU A 90 7.85 30.17 5.58
N LEU A 91 8.28 31.12 6.42
CA LEU A 91 7.98 32.55 6.26
C LEU A 91 8.83 33.26 5.19
N LYS A 92 9.98 32.67 4.83
CA LYS A 92 10.96 33.25 3.88
C LYS A 92 10.82 32.70 2.47
N ILE A 93 10.05 31.63 2.30
CA ILE A 93 9.81 30.98 1.00
C ILE A 93 8.46 31.39 0.41
N ASN A 94 8.34 31.34 -0.91
CA ASN A 94 7.13 31.69 -1.65
C ASN A 94 6.26 30.47 -2.00
N ILE A 95 6.63 29.28 -1.54
CA ILE A 95 5.94 28.02 -1.83
C ILE A 95 5.29 27.46 -0.56
N ASN A 96 4.23 26.68 -0.74
CA ASN A 96 3.68 25.86 0.34
C ASN A 96 4.52 24.58 0.48
N GLU A 97 5.64 24.69 1.19
CA GLU A 97 6.58 23.59 1.42
C GLU A 97 5.92 22.41 2.12
N ARG A 98 5.01 22.66 3.06
CA ARG A 98 4.30 21.60 3.79
C ARG A 98 3.48 20.73 2.85
N GLN A 99 2.76 21.34 1.91
CA GLN A 99 2.00 20.60 0.91
C GLN A 99 2.92 19.81 -0.04
N ALA A 100 4.04 20.40 -0.45
CA ALA A 100 5.02 19.72 -1.31
C ALA A 100 5.65 18.50 -0.62
N VAL A 101 6.01 18.64 0.66
CA VAL A 101 6.53 17.55 1.49
C VAL A 101 5.48 16.48 1.73
N ALA A 102 4.23 16.85 2.03
CA ALA A 102 3.12 15.90 2.16
C ALA A 102 2.93 15.05 0.90
N MET A 103 2.98 15.69 -0.27
CA MET A 103 2.91 15.00 -1.57
C MET A 103 4.12 14.09 -1.81
N SER A 104 5.32 14.55 -1.50
CA SER A 104 6.55 13.76 -1.65
C SER A 104 6.57 12.52 -0.74
N ALA A 105 6.22 12.69 0.53
CA ALA A 105 6.13 11.62 1.52
C ALA A 105 5.05 10.61 1.14
N ALA A 106 3.87 11.07 0.72
CA ALA A 106 2.80 10.21 0.21
C ALA A 106 3.26 9.38 -1.00
N ALA A 107 3.97 10.00 -1.96
CA ALA A 107 4.50 9.29 -3.12
C ALA A 107 5.59 8.26 -2.74
N ALA A 108 6.42 8.58 -1.74
CA ALA A 108 7.46 7.69 -1.26
C ALA A 108 6.87 6.44 -0.59
N LEU A 109 5.89 6.62 0.30
CA LEU A 109 5.16 5.52 0.93
C LEU A 109 4.37 4.70 -0.10
N GLY A 110 3.73 5.36 -1.07
CA GLY A 110 2.99 4.68 -2.13
C GLY A 110 3.85 3.69 -2.94
N ARG A 111 5.15 3.94 -3.10
CA ARG A 111 6.08 3.00 -3.75
C ARG A 111 6.45 1.77 -2.91
N LYS A 112 6.26 1.83 -1.59
CA LYS A 112 6.54 0.73 -0.65
C LYS A 112 5.31 -0.12 -0.33
N THR A 113 4.12 0.26 -0.81
CA THR A 113 2.82 -0.39 -0.53
C THR A 113 2.10 -0.87 -1.79
#